data_AF-A0A3B0MNP1-F1
#
_entry.id   AF-A0A3B0MNP1-F1
#
_cell.length_a   1.000
_cell.length_b   1.000
_cell.length_c   1.000
_cell.angle_alpha   90.00
_cell.angle_beta   90.00
_cell.angle_gamma   90.00
#
_symmetry.space_group_name_H-M   'P 1'
#
loop_
_entity.id
_entity.type
_entity.pdbx_description
1 polymer ?
#
loop_
_entity_poly.entity_id
_entity_poly.type
_entity_poly.pdbx_seq_one_letter_code
_entity_poly.pdbx_strand_id
1 'polypeptide(L)'
;MFNHREVRPLLLSGGEEGAWSKVIDYCAEHDLQAVLDEYLYQLTGGKLTPETIPGKPPYEGLARRVKDAVGLRTAQITARNPFTGKSFNMPSHLAARFAANAAKDGEGGQTRLDTLREAFNSPFRPFVLASTSVGQEGLDFHHYCHRIWHWNLPGSPADLEQREGRVQRYLNHAVRSNIATCQVAAARETDGPAWPAMLAAAEEEAQNLGMSRLGMCPHWLYTGNLDAPALIESILPLPPFSREAGLAPWLIKTTALYRLAFGQPRQSDLLAILETSASQDIQSLMIRLAPGDFTHLPDSDYTNLQGDEQHEIP
;
A
#
# COMPACT_ATOMS: atom_id res chain seq x y z
N MET A 1 17.97 -7.11 -10.06
CA MET A 1 16.79 -7.46 -10.89
C MET A 1 16.96 -8.76 -11.69
N PHE A 2 17.78 -8.85 -12.75
CA PHE A 2 17.79 -10.04 -13.61
C PHE A 2 18.88 -11.09 -13.31
N ASN A 3 19.90 -10.71 -12.55
CA ASN A 3 21.03 -11.59 -12.21
C ASN A 3 20.78 -12.52 -11.00
N HIS A 4 19.56 -12.55 -10.47
CA HIS A 4 19.22 -13.42 -9.35
C HIS A 4 19.12 -14.88 -9.80
N ARG A 5 19.47 -15.81 -8.90
CA ARG A 5 19.53 -17.25 -9.21
C ARG A 5 18.18 -17.81 -9.65
N GLU A 6 17.10 -17.24 -9.16
CA GLU A 6 15.72 -17.60 -9.49
C GLU A 6 15.20 -16.97 -10.78
N VAL A 7 15.69 -15.78 -11.18
CA VAL A 7 15.22 -15.07 -12.39
C VAL A 7 16.03 -15.49 -13.62
N ARG A 8 17.33 -15.72 -13.43
CA ARG A 8 18.26 -16.04 -14.51
C ARG A 8 17.81 -17.23 -15.38
N PRO A 9 17.31 -18.35 -14.84
CA PRO A 9 16.84 -19.47 -15.66
C PRO A 9 15.60 -19.16 -16.50
N LEU A 10 14.74 -18.24 -16.04
CA LEU A 10 13.50 -17.87 -16.75
C LEU A 10 13.80 -17.10 -18.04
N LEU A 11 14.82 -16.24 -18.02
CA LEU A 11 15.18 -15.40 -19.18
C LEU A 11 16.30 -15.99 -20.03
N LEU A 12 17.20 -16.79 -19.43
CA LEU A 12 18.42 -17.25 -20.09
C LEU A 12 18.40 -18.73 -20.49
N SER A 13 17.25 -19.40 -20.41
CA SER A 13 17.11 -20.74 -20.97
C SER A 13 16.93 -20.67 -22.49
N GLY A 14 17.84 -21.30 -23.23
CA GLY A 14 17.69 -21.65 -24.66
C GLY A 14 17.59 -20.50 -25.66
N GLY A 15 18.72 -20.05 -26.21
CA GLY A 15 18.75 -19.21 -27.42
C GLY A 15 20.18 -18.87 -27.85
N GLU A 16 20.38 -18.67 -29.15
CA GLU A 16 21.67 -18.21 -29.71
C GLU A 16 21.95 -16.73 -29.40
N GLU A 17 20.91 -15.95 -29.12
CA GLU A 17 21.03 -14.54 -28.72
C GLU A 17 21.57 -14.37 -27.29
N GLY A 18 22.40 -13.34 -27.12
CA GLY A 18 23.00 -13.01 -25.83
C GLY A 18 21.96 -12.63 -24.77
N ALA A 19 22.27 -13.00 -23.53
CA ALA A 19 21.45 -12.78 -22.34
C ALA A 19 20.88 -11.35 -22.16
N TRP A 20 21.55 -10.34 -22.70
CA TRP A 20 21.16 -8.95 -22.58
C TRP A 20 20.02 -8.55 -23.53
N SER A 21 19.95 -9.15 -24.74
CA SER A 21 18.90 -8.83 -25.73
C SER A 21 17.54 -9.26 -25.20
N LYS A 22 17.43 -10.52 -24.78
CA LYS A 22 16.22 -11.08 -24.16
C LYS A 22 15.73 -10.29 -22.94
N VAL A 23 16.65 -9.71 -22.17
CA VAL A 23 16.29 -8.87 -21.03
C VAL A 23 15.68 -7.55 -21.51
N ILE A 24 16.23 -6.93 -22.55
CA ILE A 24 15.69 -5.71 -23.14
C ILE A 24 14.30 -5.97 -23.74
N ASP A 25 14.15 -7.05 -24.49
CA ASP A 25 12.86 -7.43 -25.10
C ASP A 25 11.81 -7.67 -24.01
N TYR A 26 12.17 -8.41 -22.95
CA TYR A 26 11.29 -8.60 -21.78
C TYR A 26 10.91 -7.28 -21.10
N CYS A 27 11.86 -6.33 -21.00
CA CYS A 27 11.58 -5.02 -20.41
C CYS A 27 10.63 -4.19 -21.28
N ALA A 28 10.73 -4.31 -22.60
CA ALA A 28 9.86 -3.64 -23.55
C ALA A 28 8.46 -4.28 -23.61
N GLU A 29 8.37 -5.62 -23.63
CA GLU A 29 7.10 -6.36 -23.63
C GLU A 29 6.27 -6.16 -22.37
N HIS A 30 6.92 -5.87 -21.23
CA HIS A 30 6.27 -5.69 -19.93
C HIS A 30 6.39 -4.28 -19.36
N ASP A 31 6.63 -3.29 -20.21
CA ASP A 31 6.60 -1.85 -19.88
C ASP A 31 7.39 -1.46 -18.62
N LEU A 32 8.60 -2.02 -18.44
CA LEU A 32 9.46 -1.64 -17.32
C LEU A 32 9.75 -0.12 -17.32
N GLN A 33 9.74 0.50 -18.49
CA GLN A 33 9.88 1.95 -18.62
C GLN A 33 8.78 2.69 -17.85
N ALA A 34 7.50 2.32 -18.00
CA ALA A 34 6.40 2.98 -17.28
C ALA A 34 6.53 2.83 -15.76
N VAL A 35 6.98 1.66 -15.30
CA VAL A 35 7.24 1.40 -13.87
C VAL A 35 8.38 2.29 -13.34
N LEU A 36 9.44 2.45 -14.12
CA LEU A 36 10.56 3.32 -13.75
C LEU A 36 10.17 4.80 -13.78
N ASP A 37 9.42 5.25 -14.79
CA ASP A 37 8.96 6.63 -14.90
C ASP A 37 8.11 7.04 -13.70
N GLU A 38 7.24 6.15 -13.25
CA GLU A 38 6.46 6.30 -12.02
C GLU A 38 7.35 6.34 -10.77
N TYR A 39 8.30 5.42 -10.65
CA TYR A 39 9.18 5.39 -9.48
C TYR A 39 10.06 6.64 -9.39
N LEU A 40 10.61 7.09 -10.51
CA LEU A 40 11.38 8.32 -10.58
C LEU A 40 10.51 9.54 -10.24
N TYR A 41 9.26 9.56 -10.71
CA TYR A 41 8.30 10.59 -10.31
C TYR A 41 8.05 10.56 -8.79
N GLN A 42 7.86 9.39 -8.17
CA GLN A 42 7.69 9.28 -6.70
C GLN A 42 8.91 9.77 -5.91
N LEU A 43 10.14 9.46 -6.38
CA LEU A 43 11.36 9.90 -5.71
C LEU A 43 11.62 11.40 -5.83
N THR A 44 11.14 12.04 -6.90
CA THR A 44 11.44 13.44 -7.21
C THR A 44 10.24 14.38 -6.99
N GLY A 45 9.02 13.85 -6.88
CA GLY A 45 7.79 14.66 -6.96
C GLY A 45 7.67 15.42 -8.28
N GLY A 46 8.28 14.91 -9.36
CA GLY A 46 8.33 15.57 -10.66
C GLY A 46 9.36 16.71 -10.76
N LYS A 47 10.17 16.96 -9.73
CA LYS A 47 11.27 17.94 -9.76
C LYS A 47 12.55 17.33 -9.20
N LEU A 48 13.63 17.39 -9.95
CA LEU A 48 14.94 16.91 -9.48
C LEU A 48 15.48 17.84 -8.39
N THR A 49 15.07 17.63 -7.15
CA THR A 49 15.61 18.36 -6.00
C THR A 49 16.99 17.77 -5.65
N PRO A 50 18.00 18.61 -5.36
CA PRO A 50 19.34 18.14 -5.04
C PRO A 50 19.33 17.40 -3.69
N GLU A 51 19.23 16.07 -3.73
CA GLU A 51 19.68 15.26 -2.60
C GLU A 51 21.17 15.50 -2.44
N THR A 52 21.51 16.24 -1.40
CA THR A 52 22.78 16.94 -1.33
C THR A 52 23.88 15.93 -0.98
N ILE A 53 24.51 15.34 -2.00
CA ILE A 53 25.90 14.90 -1.87
C ILE A 53 26.75 16.13 -2.22
N PRO A 54 27.47 16.72 -1.25
CA PRO A 54 28.29 17.90 -1.51
C PRO A 54 29.24 17.66 -2.69
N GLY A 55 29.17 18.52 -3.72
CA GLY A 55 30.06 18.47 -4.88
C GLY A 55 29.68 17.47 -6.00
N LYS A 56 28.54 16.78 -5.92
CA LYS A 56 28.06 15.86 -6.97
C LYS A 56 26.74 16.33 -7.59
N PRO A 57 26.49 16.03 -8.86
CA PRO A 57 25.26 16.44 -9.52
C PRO A 57 24.06 15.66 -8.98
N PRO A 58 22.85 16.26 -8.96
CA PRO A 58 21.66 15.66 -8.32
C PRO A 58 21.27 14.27 -8.84
N TYR A 59 21.55 13.98 -10.12
CA TYR A 59 21.23 12.68 -10.72
C TYR A 59 22.02 11.51 -10.10
N GLU A 60 23.19 11.77 -9.49
CA GLU A 60 23.94 10.71 -8.81
C GLU A 60 23.25 10.23 -7.54
N GLY A 61 22.62 11.15 -6.80
CA GLY A 61 21.82 10.81 -5.62
C GLY A 61 20.64 9.92 -5.99
N LEU A 62 19.92 10.31 -7.05
CA LEU A 62 18.81 9.54 -7.61
C LEU A 62 19.24 8.16 -8.12
N ALA A 63 20.31 8.10 -8.91
CA ALA A 63 20.84 6.83 -9.43
C ALA A 63 21.27 5.89 -8.30
N ARG A 64 21.86 6.42 -7.22
CA ARG A 64 22.20 5.64 -6.02
C ARG A 64 20.95 5.07 -5.36
N ARG A 65 19.90 5.87 -5.13
CA ARG A 65 18.64 5.40 -4.56
C ARG A 65 17.99 4.29 -5.38
N VAL A 66 17.92 4.48 -6.69
CA VAL A 66 17.38 3.46 -7.61
C VAL A 66 18.21 2.18 -7.54
N LYS A 67 19.54 2.31 -7.54
CA LYS A 67 20.45 1.17 -7.39
C LYS A 67 20.24 0.44 -6.06
N ASP A 68 20.04 1.16 -4.97
CA ASP A 68 19.87 0.58 -3.64
C ASP A 68 18.52 -0.16 -3.52
N ALA A 69 17.44 0.42 -4.07
CA ALA A 69 16.13 -0.23 -4.14
C ALA A 69 16.13 -1.49 -5.02
N VAL A 70 16.72 -1.42 -6.23
CA VAL A 70 16.87 -2.57 -7.14
C VAL A 70 17.84 -3.62 -6.59
N GLY A 71 18.82 -3.16 -5.82
CA GLY A 71 19.96 -3.92 -5.34
C GLY A 71 19.74 -4.61 -3.99
N LEU A 72 18.53 -4.54 -3.41
CA LEU A 72 18.25 -5.12 -2.09
C LEU A 72 18.75 -6.57 -2.04
N ARG A 73 19.80 -6.77 -1.23
CA ARG A 73 20.49 -8.05 -1.11
C ARG A 73 19.64 -9.03 -0.31
N THR A 74 19.78 -10.32 -0.64
CA THR A 74 19.19 -11.46 0.09
C THR A 74 19.20 -11.24 1.59
N ALA A 75 18.05 -11.32 2.24
CA ALA A 75 18.01 -11.47 3.69
C ALA A 75 18.35 -12.93 4.02
N GLN A 76 19.26 -13.15 4.96
CA GLN A 76 19.42 -14.48 5.56
C GLN A 76 18.18 -14.75 6.43
N ILE A 77 17.48 -15.83 6.11
CA ILE A 77 16.40 -16.37 6.95
C ILE A 77 16.94 -17.60 7.66
N THR A 78 16.79 -17.62 8.98
CA THR A 78 16.96 -18.85 9.76
C THR A 78 15.61 -19.56 9.82
N ALA A 79 15.50 -20.67 9.12
CA ALA A 79 14.33 -21.54 9.18
C ALA A 79 14.56 -22.60 10.26
N ARG A 80 13.55 -22.82 11.09
CA ARG A 80 13.54 -23.92 12.08
C ARG A 80 12.65 -25.03 11.56
N ASN A 81 13.20 -26.22 11.40
CA ASN A 81 12.40 -27.39 11.03
C ASN A 81 11.57 -27.82 12.26
N PRO A 82 10.22 -27.80 12.18
CA PRO A 82 9.37 -28.11 13.33
C PRO A 82 9.41 -29.60 13.72
N PHE A 83 9.80 -30.48 12.80
CA PHE A 83 9.85 -31.93 13.03
C PHE A 83 11.19 -32.40 13.58
N THR A 84 12.30 -31.80 13.13
CA THR A 84 13.66 -32.20 13.56
C THR A 84 14.26 -31.27 14.62
N GLY A 85 13.65 -30.11 14.85
CA GLY A 85 14.15 -29.07 15.75
C GLY A 85 15.41 -28.35 15.26
N LYS A 86 16.03 -28.81 14.16
CA LYS A 86 17.24 -28.22 13.58
C LYS A 86 16.93 -26.91 12.86
N SER A 87 17.82 -25.94 13.01
CA SER A 87 17.78 -24.68 12.28
C SER A 87 18.77 -24.71 11.12
N PHE A 88 18.39 -24.12 10.00
CA PHE A 88 19.28 -23.87 8.87
C PHE A 88 19.09 -22.44 8.36
N ASN A 89 20.17 -21.88 7.81
CA ASN A 89 20.15 -20.56 7.21
C ASN A 89 20.00 -20.70 5.71
N MET A 90 19.14 -19.88 5.12
CA MET A 90 19.02 -19.76 3.68
C MET A 90 18.97 -18.29 3.28
N PRO A 91 19.69 -17.89 2.21
CA PRO A 91 19.42 -16.61 1.58
C PRO A 91 18.01 -16.63 1.01
N SER A 92 17.23 -15.59 1.30
CA SER A 92 15.91 -15.39 0.71
C SER A 92 15.83 -14.01 0.07
N HIS A 93 15.36 -14.00 -1.17
CA HIS A 93 14.94 -12.80 -1.90
C HIS A 93 13.42 -12.57 -1.80
N LEU A 94 12.70 -13.53 -1.21
CA LEU A 94 11.23 -13.52 -1.14
C LEU A 94 10.72 -12.99 0.20
N ALA A 95 11.49 -13.21 1.26
CA ALA A 95 11.11 -12.77 2.59
C ALA A 95 12.32 -12.20 3.33
N ALA A 96 12.08 -11.10 4.04
CA ALA A 96 13.03 -10.51 4.96
C ALA A 96 12.31 -10.29 6.29
N ARG A 97 13.02 -10.49 7.41
CA ARG A 97 12.46 -10.25 8.74
C ARG A 97 12.45 -8.74 9.01
N PHE A 98 11.25 -8.18 9.19
CA PHE A 98 11.04 -6.80 9.64
C PHE A 98 10.68 -6.81 11.13
N ALA A 99 11.69 -6.84 12.00
CA ALA A 99 11.49 -6.92 13.45
C ALA A 99 12.61 -6.21 14.22
N ALA A 100 12.29 -5.60 15.38
CA ALA A 100 13.27 -4.91 16.24
C ALA A 100 14.46 -5.81 16.64
N ASN A 101 14.22 -7.11 16.80
CA ASN A 101 15.26 -8.06 17.16
C ASN A 101 16.26 -8.32 16.02
N ALA A 102 16.02 -7.83 14.80
CA ALA A 102 17.06 -7.75 13.76
C ALA A 102 18.18 -6.76 14.13
N ALA A 103 17.96 -5.89 15.13
CA ALA A 103 18.97 -5.00 15.69
C ALA A 103 19.86 -5.66 16.76
N LYS A 104 19.54 -6.88 17.22
CA LYS A 104 20.42 -7.62 18.14
C LYS A 104 21.58 -8.35 17.43
N ASP A 105 21.57 -8.43 16.10
CA ASP A 105 22.61 -9.09 15.32
C ASP A 105 23.76 -8.16 14.86
N GLY A 106 23.87 -6.96 15.43
CA GLY A 106 25.01 -6.05 15.24
C GLY A 106 24.65 -4.57 15.08
N GLU A 107 25.65 -3.70 15.23
CA GLU A 107 25.57 -2.28 14.89
C GLU A 107 25.11 -2.12 13.42
N GLY A 108 23.84 -1.75 13.21
CA GLY A 108 23.25 -1.63 11.86
C GLY A 108 21.78 -2.05 11.71
N GLY A 109 21.13 -2.52 12.78
CA GLY A 109 19.72 -2.92 12.75
C GLY A 109 18.74 -1.85 12.26
N GLN A 110 18.98 -0.59 12.63
CA GLN A 110 18.12 0.54 12.24
C GLN A 110 18.28 0.86 10.75
N THR A 111 19.52 0.91 10.25
CA THR A 111 19.84 1.09 8.82
C THR A 111 19.18 0.02 7.96
N ARG A 112 19.11 -1.23 8.43
CA ARG A 112 18.47 -2.33 7.71
C ARG A 112 16.95 -2.18 7.63
N LEU A 113 16.30 -1.68 8.69
CA LEU A 113 14.86 -1.42 8.68
C LEU A 113 14.51 -0.30 7.68
N ASP A 114 15.33 0.75 7.64
CA ASP A 114 15.17 1.84 6.67
C ASP A 114 15.33 1.34 5.24
N THR A 115 16.36 0.54 4.95
CA THR A 115 16.54 -0.06 3.61
C THR A 115 15.38 -0.97 3.21
N LEU A 116 14.85 -1.77 4.15
CA LEU A 116 13.68 -2.63 3.87
C LEU A 116 12.41 -1.82 3.60
N ARG A 117 12.21 -0.72 4.35
CA ARG A 117 11.10 0.20 4.10
C ARG A 117 11.23 0.85 2.73
N GLU A 118 12.41 1.38 2.40
CA GLU A 118 12.67 2.01 1.09
C GLU A 118 12.44 1.04 -0.06
N ALA A 119 12.87 -0.22 0.08
CA ALA A 119 12.63 -1.25 -0.92
C ALA A 119 11.15 -1.63 -1.04
N PHE A 120 10.41 -1.75 0.06
CA PHE A 120 8.96 -2.01 0.00
C PHE A 120 8.18 -0.83 -0.62
N ASN A 121 8.67 0.39 -0.44
CA ASN A 121 8.15 1.59 -1.09
C ASN A 121 8.71 1.81 -2.51
N SER A 122 9.28 0.77 -3.12
CA SER A 122 9.71 0.76 -4.51
C SER A 122 8.88 -0.25 -5.30
N PRO A 123 8.88 -0.21 -6.64
CA PRO A 123 8.20 -1.23 -7.45
C PRO A 123 8.94 -2.58 -7.45
N PHE A 124 9.99 -2.72 -6.66
CA PHE A 124 10.81 -3.92 -6.57
C PHE A 124 10.54 -4.68 -5.28
N ARG A 125 11.14 -5.87 -5.14
CA ARG A 125 10.95 -6.72 -3.97
C ARG A 125 11.43 -6.04 -2.69
N PRO A 126 10.77 -6.29 -1.54
CA PRO A 126 9.67 -7.23 -1.33
C PRO A 126 8.28 -6.64 -1.66
N PHE A 127 7.34 -7.49 -2.08
CA PHE A 127 5.95 -7.09 -2.37
C PHE A 127 4.98 -7.31 -1.19
N VAL A 128 5.42 -8.03 -0.15
CA VAL A 128 4.65 -8.28 1.07
C VAL A 128 5.52 -7.93 2.27
N LEU A 129 4.99 -7.09 3.15
CA LEU A 129 5.64 -6.71 4.39
C LEU A 129 4.77 -7.14 5.58
N ALA A 130 5.29 -8.06 6.38
CA ALA A 130 4.70 -8.42 7.67
C ALA A 130 5.44 -7.65 8.78
N SER A 131 4.72 -6.80 9.51
CA SER A 131 5.26 -6.03 10.63
C SER A 131 4.47 -6.30 11.90
N THR A 132 5.16 -6.22 13.05
CA THR A 132 4.55 -6.20 14.38
C THR A 132 4.49 -4.78 14.92
N SER A 133 4.18 -4.62 16.22
CA SER A 133 4.14 -3.33 16.93
C SER A 133 5.41 -2.47 16.80
N VAL A 134 6.54 -3.06 16.43
CA VAL A 134 7.80 -2.33 16.21
C VAL A 134 7.71 -1.36 15.02
N GLY A 135 6.85 -1.63 14.05
CA GLY A 135 6.62 -0.72 12.93
C GLY A 135 5.68 0.46 13.26
N GLN A 136 5.22 0.64 14.50
CA GLN A 136 4.02 1.41 14.85
C GLN A 136 4.11 2.93 14.88
N GLU A 137 5.28 3.57 14.70
CA GLU A 137 5.33 5.04 14.66
C GLU A 137 6.16 5.55 13.48
N GLY A 138 5.62 6.53 12.75
CA GLY A 138 6.36 7.33 11.77
C GLY A 138 6.82 6.65 10.46
N LEU A 139 6.24 5.51 10.05
CA LEU A 139 6.58 4.86 8.78
C LEU A 139 5.41 4.88 7.80
N ASP A 140 5.68 5.30 6.58
CA ASP A 140 4.73 5.30 5.47
C ASP A 140 5.01 4.15 4.51
N PHE A 141 3.95 3.54 3.99
CA PHE A 141 3.98 2.35 3.12
C PHE A 141 3.13 2.53 1.84
N HIS A 142 2.67 3.75 1.58
CA HIS A 142 1.65 4.07 0.59
C HIS A 142 2.10 4.05 -0.87
N HIS A 143 3.41 4.07 -1.16
CA HIS A 143 3.87 4.24 -2.54
C HIS A 143 3.50 3.06 -3.43
N TYR A 144 3.72 1.83 -2.99
CA TYR A 144 3.40 0.61 -3.76
C TYR A 144 2.52 -0.39 -3.01
N CYS A 145 1.77 0.11 -2.01
CA CYS A 145 0.80 -0.67 -1.26
C CYS A 145 -0.55 0.03 -1.27
N HIS A 146 -1.61 -0.77 -1.44
CA HIS A 146 -3.01 -0.35 -1.25
C HIS A 146 -3.81 -1.42 -0.49
N ARG A 147 -3.16 -2.48 0.02
CA ARG A 147 -3.82 -3.59 0.72
C ARG A 147 -3.18 -3.79 2.08
N ILE A 148 -3.99 -3.72 3.14
CA ILE A 148 -3.53 -3.94 4.51
C ILE A 148 -4.25 -5.17 5.07
N TRP A 149 -3.49 -6.07 5.69
CA TRP A 149 -4.04 -7.22 6.40
C TRP A 149 -3.91 -7.02 7.91
N HIS A 150 -5.04 -6.94 8.60
CA HIS A 150 -5.07 -6.83 10.06
C HIS A 150 -5.15 -8.21 10.70
N TRP A 151 -4.02 -8.91 10.78
CA TRP A 151 -3.98 -10.24 11.38
C TRP A 151 -4.43 -10.26 12.85
N ASN A 152 -4.09 -9.21 13.61
CA ASN A 152 -4.59 -8.98 14.96
C ASN A 152 -5.29 -7.61 15.00
N LEU A 153 -6.57 -7.60 15.38
CA LEU A 153 -7.32 -6.35 15.54
C LEU A 153 -6.75 -5.51 16.70
N PRO A 154 -6.59 -4.20 16.51
CA PRO A 154 -6.23 -3.32 17.61
C PRO A 154 -7.37 -3.22 18.64
N GLY A 155 -7.01 -2.89 19.88
CA GLY A 155 -7.98 -2.69 20.96
C GLY A 155 -8.70 -1.35 20.90
N SER A 156 -8.23 -0.39 20.10
CA SER A 156 -8.83 0.94 19.98
C SER A 156 -9.04 1.36 18.51
N PRO A 157 -10.06 2.18 18.23
CA PRO A 157 -10.27 2.78 16.91
C PRO A 157 -9.11 3.67 16.45
N ALA A 158 -8.49 4.41 17.39
CA ALA A 158 -7.36 5.28 17.08
C ALA A 158 -6.15 4.47 16.58
N ASP A 159 -5.88 3.31 17.18
CA ASP A 159 -4.81 2.42 16.72
C ASP A 159 -5.11 1.83 15.33
N LEU A 160 -6.39 1.58 15.01
CA LEU A 160 -6.79 1.12 13.68
C LEU A 160 -6.53 2.21 12.65
N GLU A 161 -6.97 3.44 12.93
CA GLU A 161 -6.77 4.60 12.07
C GLU A 161 -5.28 4.88 11.83
N GLN A 162 -4.45 4.81 12.87
CA GLN A 162 -2.99 4.99 12.74
C GLN A 162 -2.33 3.89 11.88
N ARG A 163 -2.86 2.66 11.92
CA ARG A 163 -2.37 1.56 11.06
C ARG A 163 -2.77 1.78 9.61
N GLU A 164 -4.03 2.13 9.35
CA GLU A 164 -4.53 2.38 7.99
C GLU A 164 -3.90 3.64 7.37
N GLY A 165 -3.66 4.67 8.19
CA GLY A 165 -3.00 5.92 7.80
C GLY A 165 -1.58 5.76 7.24
N ARG A 166 -0.97 4.57 7.34
CA ARG A 166 0.34 4.26 6.73
C ARG A 166 0.27 4.08 5.23
N VAL A 167 -0.89 3.65 4.75
CA VAL A 167 -1.19 3.47 3.33
C VAL A 167 -2.09 4.60 2.83
N GLN A 168 -3.01 5.08 3.67
CA GLN A 168 -3.84 6.23 3.36
C GLN A 168 -3.05 7.54 3.49
N ARG A 169 -2.28 7.83 2.45
CA ARG A 169 -1.45 9.04 2.31
C ARG A 169 -1.71 9.72 0.97
N TYR A 170 -1.18 10.94 0.85
CA TYR A 170 -1.11 11.71 -0.39
C TYR A 170 -0.50 10.86 -1.52
N LEU A 171 -1.18 10.82 -2.67
CA LEU A 171 -0.82 10.03 -3.85
C LEU A 171 -0.44 8.57 -3.51
N ASN A 172 -1.25 7.93 -2.66
CA ASN A 172 -1.15 6.49 -2.42
C ASN A 172 -1.30 5.68 -3.73
N HIS A 173 -0.85 4.43 -3.70
CA HIS A 173 -0.84 3.55 -4.86
C HIS A 173 -2.20 3.46 -5.58
N ALA A 174 -3.31 3.31 -4.84
CA ALA A 174 -4.64 3.18 -5.44
C ALA A 174 -5.05 4.44 -6.23
N VAL A 175 -4.85 5.62 -5.63
CA VAL A 175 -5.08 6.91 -6.30
C VAL A 175 -4.27 7.02 -7.59
N ARG A 176 -2.97 6.68 -7.52
CA ARG A 176 -2.09 6.78 -8.68
C ARG A 176 -2.46 5.79 -9.78
N SER A 177 -2.83 4.55 -9.43
CA SER A 177 -3.36 3.56 -10.38
C SER A 177 -4.61 4.07 -11.09
N ASN A 178 -5.53 4.71 -10.36
CA ASN A 178 -6.73 5.28 -10.96
C ASN A 178 -6.42 6.46 -11.86
N ILE A 179 -5.53 7.38 -11.45
CA ILE A 179 -5.09 8.51 -12.27
C ILE A 179 -4.45 8.01 -13.57
N ALA A 180 -3.52 7.04 -13.49
CA ALA A 180 -2.87 6.48 -14.67
C ALA A 180 -3.87 5.83 -15.64
N THR A 181 -4.92 5.20 -15.11
CA THR A 181 -5.98 4.56 -15.91
C THR A 181 -6.88 5.61 -16.58
N CYS A 182 -7.36 6.61 -15.83
CA CYS A 182 -8.27 7.63 -16.34
C CYS A 182 -7.58 8.63 -17.28
N GLN A 183 -6.34 9.01 -16.98
CA GLN A 183 -5.64 10.13 -17.62
C GLN A 183 -4.54 9.69 -18.59
N VAL A 184 -4.59 8.45 -19.08
CA VAL A 184 -3.61 7.92 -20.05
C VAL A 184 -3.49 8.77 -21.32
N ALA A 185 -4.57 9.43 -21.74
CA ALA A 185 -4.54 10.35 -22.89
C ALA A 185 -3.57 11.52 -22.66
N ALA A 186 -3.60 12.14 -21.48
CA ALA A 186 -2.70 13.23 -21.13
C ALA A 186 -1.22 12.79 -21.12
N ALA A 187 -0.93 11.54 -20.73
CA ALA A 187 0.42 10.99 -20.81
C ALA A 187 0.90 10.78 -22.26
N ARG A 188 -0.01 10.51 -23.20
CA ARG A 188 0.33 10.27 -24.62
C ARG A 188 0.45 11.55 -25.43
N GLU A 189 -0.29 12.58 -25.07
CA GLU A 189 -0.34 13.86 -25.77
C GLU A 189 0.75 14.83 -25.33
N THR A 190 1.39 14.58 -24.19
CA THR A 190 2.45 15.47 -23.68
C THR A 190 3.80 15.18 -24.32
N ASP A 191 4.52 16.24 -24.70
CA ASP A 191 5.94 16.18 -25.06
C ASP A 191 6.86 16.15 -23.81
N GLY A 192 6.28 16.26 -22.61
CA GLY A 192 6.97 16.35 -21.33
C GLY A 192 6.86 15.07 -20.47
N PRO A 193 7.16 15.17 -19.16
CA PRO A 193 6.99 14.04 -18.26
C PRO A 193 5.51 13.68 -18.09
N ALA A 194 5.18 12.40 -18.27
CA ALA A 194 3.80 11.89 -18.25
C ALA A 194 3.05 12.18 -16.93
N TRP A 195 3.70 11.96 -15.78
CA TRP A 195 3.03 12.07 -14.47
C TRP A 195 2.51 13.48 -14.14
N PRO A 196 3.30 14.56 -14.29
CA PRO A 196 2.77 15.92 -14.16
C PRO A 196 1.59 16.22 -15.09
N ALA A 197 1.61 15.73 -16.33
CA ALA A 197 0.50 15.93 -17.27
C ALA A 197 -0.77 15.20 -16.82
N MET A 198 -0.66 13.93 -16.41
CA MET A 198 -1.78 13.15 -15.89
C MET A 198 -2.38 13.76 -14.61
N LEU A 199 -1.54 14.28 -13.72
CA LEU A 199 -2.01 14.94 -12.50
C LEU A 199 -2.74 16.24 -12.78
N ALA A 200 -2.23 17.07 -13.69
CA ALA A 200 -2.90 18.29 -14.10
C ALA A 200 -4.28 17.99 -14.72
N ALA A 201 -4.37 16.94 -15.55
CA ALA A 201 -5.65 16.51 -16.13
C ALA A 201 -6.62 15.98 -15.07
N ALA A 202 -6.15 15.21 -14.09
CA ALA A 202 -6.97 14.75 -12.96
C ALA A 202 -7.44 15.93 -12.07
N GLU A 203 -6.62 16.94 -11.86
CA GLU A 203 -6.99 18.16 -11.14
C GLU A 203 -8.06 18.96 -11.89
N GLU A 204 -7.93 19.11 -13.21
CA GLU A 204 -8.92 19.76 -14.05
C GLU A 204 -10.27 19.03 -14.01
N GLU A 205 -10.26 17.70 -14.13
CA GLU A 205 -11.46 16.87 -14.00
C GLU A 205 -12.12 17.07 -12.61
N ALA A 206 -11.32 17.00 -11.53
CA ALA A 206 -11.82 17.21 -10.18
C ALA A 206 -12.40 18.61 -9.98
N GLN A 207 -11.85 19.63 -10.63
CA GLN A 207 -12.38 21.00 -10.61
C GLN A 207 -13.70 21.10 -11.37
N ASN A 208 -13.77 20.53 -12.57
CA ASN A 208 -14.97 20.54 -13.42
C ASN A 208 -16.16 19.83 -12.74
N LEU A 209 -15.90 18.77 -11.99
CA LEU A 209 -16.91 18.06 -11.19
C LEU A 209 -17.24 18.76 -9.86
N GLY A 210 -16.58 19.88 -9.53
CA GLY A 210 -16.76 20.59 -8.26
C GLY A 210 -16.20 19.85 -7.04
N MET A 211 -15.46 18.75 -7.24
CA MET A 211 -14.89 17.90 -6.20
C MET A 211 -13.59 18.46 -5.62
N SER A 212 -12.96 19.40 -6.34
CA SER A 212 -11.79 20.16 -5.86
C SER A 212 -12.08 20.97 -4.58
N ARG A 213 -13.35 21.35 -4.32
CA ARG A 213 -13.76 22.13 -3.13
C ARG A 213 -13.44 21.45 -1.79
N LEU A 214 -13.23 20.13 -1.77
CA LEU A 214 -12.90 19.37 -0.57
C LEU A 214 -11.38 19.25 -0.35
N GLY A 215 -10.53 19.77 -1.24
CA GLY A 215 -9.06 19.75 -1.12
C GLY A 215 -8.42 18.35 -1.15
N MET A 216 -9.22 17.28 -1.21
CA MET A 216 -8.76 15.90 -1.17
C MET A 216 -8.67 15.24 -2.55
N CYS A 217 -9.51 15.64 -3.52
CA CYS A 217 -9.48 15.09 -4.88
C CYS A 217 -8.56 15.95 -5.78
N PRO A 218 -7.68 15.37 -6.62
CA PRO A 218 -7.45 13.94 -6.85
C PRO A 218 -6.41 13.30 -5.90
N HIS A 219 -5.74 14.11 -5.09
CA HIS A 219 -4.51 13.73 -4.41
C HIS A 219 -4.62 12.65 -3.32
N TRP A 220 -5.74 12.61 -2.62
CA TRP A 220 -6.02 11.67 -1.53
C TRP A 220 -7.08 10.66 -1.93
N LEU A 221 -8.04 11.08 -2.76
CA LEU A 221 -9.16 10.29 -3.22
C LEU A 221 -9.38 10.60 -4.70
N TYR A 222 -9.27 9.56 -5.53
CA TYR A 222 -9.56 9.65 -6.95
C TYR A 222 -9.95 8.27 -7.46
N THR A 223 -11.19 8.15 -7.94
CA THR A 223 -11.72 6.94 -8.58
C THR A 223 -12.00 7.18 -10.07
N GLY A 224 -12.06 8.45 -10.49
CA GLY A 224 -12.58 8.83 -11.81
C GLY A 224 -13.97 8.24 -12.06
N ASN A 225 -14.28 8.02 -13.33
CA ASN A 225 -15.49 7.32 -13.80
C ASN A 225 -15.23 5.83 -14.10
N LEU A 226 -14.36 5.19 -13.32
CA LEU A 226 -14.03 3.77 -13.50
C LEU A 226 -15.14 2.88 -12.92
N ASP A 227 -15.50 1.82 -13.63
CA ASP A 227 -16.46 0.80 -13.13
C ASP A 227 -15.90 0.05 -11.92
N ALA A 228 -14.59 -0.19 -11.90
CA ALA A 228 -13.87 -0.89 -10.83
C ALA A 228 -12.58 -0.14 -10.45
N PRO A 229 -12.68 0.97 -9.69
CA PRO A 229 -11.50 1.73 -9.29
C PRO A 229 -10.66 0.92 -8.29
N ALA A 230 -9.34 1.13 -8.32
CA ALA A 230 -8.46 0.66 -7.26
C ALA A 230 -8.81 1.42 -5.96
N LEU A 231 -8.98 0.67 -4.87
CA LEU A 231 -9.28 1.20 -3.54
C LEU A 231 -8.20 0.78 -2.55
N ILE A 232 -8.13 1.48 -1.42
CA ILE A 232 -7.37 0.98 -0.27
C ILE A 232 -8.22 -0.12 0.38
N GLU A 233 -7.74 -1.35 0.35
CA GLU A 233 -8.42 -2.50 0.91
C GLU A 233 -7.89 -2.78 2.33
N SER A 234 -8.80 -2.79 3.30
CA SER A 234 -8.54 -3.23 4.68
C SER A 234 -9.11 -4.64 4.84
N ILE A 235 -8.23 -5.63 4.91
CA ILE A 235 -8.60 -7.05 4.96
C ILE A 235 -8.51 -7.54 6.40
N LEU A 236 -9.65 -8.02 6.91
CA LEU A 236 -9.79 -8.61 8.23
C LEU A 236 -9.99 -10.12 8.09
N PRO A 237 -9.00 -10.97 8.42
CA PRO A 237 -9.22 -12.41 8.50
C PRO A 237 -10.07 -12.71 9.74
N LEU A 238 -11.35 -13.06 9.54
CA LEU A 238 -12.31 -13.34 10.61
C LEU A 238 -12.68 -14.84 10.63
N PRO A 239 -11.80 -15.73 11.12
CA PRO A 239 -12.15 -17.14 11.24
C PRO A 239 -13.36 -17.32 12.16
N PRO A 240 -14.29 -18.25 11.86
CA PRO A 240 -15.47 -18.49 12.70
C PRO A 240 -15.10 -18.74 14.16
N PHE A 241 -15.90 -18.20 15.09
CA PHE A 241 -15.70 -18.31 16.54
C PHE A 241 -14.39 -17.73 17.09
N SER A 242 -13.65 -16.94 16.30
CA SER A 242 -12.49 -16.22 16.79
C SER A 242 -12.87 -15.02 17.65
N ARG A 243 -11.94 -14.57 18.50
CA ARG A 243 -12.09 -13.32 19.25
C ARG A 243 -12.25 -12.13 18.30
N GLU A 244 -11.51 -12.16 17.21
CA GLU A 244 -11.49 -11.13 16.18
C GLU A 244 -12.86 -11.00 15.49
N ALA A 245 -13.52 -12.13 15.18
CA ALA A 245 -14.87 -12.14 14.62
C ALA A 245 -15.89 -11.45 15.54
N GLY A 246 -15.76 -11.60 16.86
CA GLY A 246 -16.63 -10.91 17.83
C GLY A 246 -16.32 -9.42 17.98
N LEU A 247 -15.06 -9.01 17.84
CA LEU A 247 -14.62 -7.62 18.03
C LEU A 247 -14.79 -6.75 16.77
N ALA A 248 -14.70 -7.34 15.58
CA ALA A 248 -14.67 -6.60 14.32
C ALA A 248 -15.89 -5.67 14.10
N PRO A 249 -17.15 -6.10 14.32
CA PRO A 249 -18.31 -5.22 14.07
C PRO A 249 -18.29 -3.97 14.94
N TRP A 250 -17.93 -4.12 16.22
CA TRP A 250 -17.79 -2.99 17.14
C TRP A 250 -16.65 -2.07 16.70
N LEU A 251 -15.49 -2.63 16.35
CA LEU A 251 -14.32 -1.84 15.97
C LEU A 251 -14.59 -1.02 14.69
N ILE A 252 -15.21 -1.62 13.67
CA ILE A 252 -15.57 -0.93 12.42
C ILE A 252 -16.55 0.22 12.71
N LYS A 253 -17.62 -0.05 13.47
CA LYS A 253 -18.62 0.98 13.83
C LYS A 253 -17.99 2.14 14.60
N THR A 254 -17.19 1.83 15.62
CA THR A 254 -16.56 2.85 16.47
C THR A 254 -15.49 3.63 15.70
N THR A 255 -14.80 3.01 14.74
CA THR A 255 -13.85 3.70 13.86
C THR A 255 -14.56 4.69 12.93
N ALA A 256 -15.73 4.33 12.38
CA ALA A 256 -16.54 5.26 11.60
C ALA A 256 -16.99 6.47 12.44
N LEU A 257 -17.44 6.24 13.68
CA LEU A 257 -17.79 7.32 14.61
C LEU A 257 -16.57 8.19 14.98
N TYR A 258 -15.42 7.56 15.21
CA TYR A 258 -14.17 8.24 15.50
C TYR A 258 -13.77 9.19 14.36
N ARG A 259 -13.87 8.74 13.10
CA ARG A 259 -13.60 9.56 11.90
C ARG A 259 -14.54 10.76 11.79
N LEU A 260 -15.82 10.59 12.13
CA LEU A 260 -16.81 11.67 12.11
C LEU A 260 -16.50 12.73 13.17
N ALA A 261 -16.16 12.30 14.37
CA ALA A 261 -15.83 13.20 15.47
C ALA A 261 -14.43 13.83 15.33
N PHE A 262 -13.62 13.36 14.37
CA PHE A 262 -12.28 13.86 14.15
C PHE A 262 -12.30 15.33 13.69
N GLY A 263 -11.49 16.17 14.35
CA GLY A 263 -11.44 17.61 14.08
C GLY A 263 -12.58 18.43 14.71
N GLN A 264 -13.51 17.81 15.44
CA GLN A 264 -14.59 18.53 16.14
C GLN A 264 -14.14 19.05 17.53
N PRO A 265 -14.57 20.26 17.94
CA PRO A 265 -14.37 20.71 19.32
C PRO A 265 -15.15 19.80 20.28
N ARG A 266 -14.50 19.37 21.39
CA ARG A 266 -15.06 18.43 22.39
C ARG A 266 -15.50 17.07 21.81
N GLN A 267 -14.56 16.42 21.11
CA GLN A 267 -14.73 15.09 20.51
C GLN A 267 -15.37 14.03 21.43
N SER A 268 -15.02 14.02 22.71
CA SER A 268 -15.56 13.07 23.70
C SER A 268 -17.07 13.18 23.88
N ASP A 269 -17.59 14.41 23.89
CA ASP A 269 -19.00 14.69 24.16
C ASP A 269 -19.85 14.30 22.95
N LEU A 270 -19.34 14.58 21.73
CA LEU A 270 -19.97 14.19 20.48
C LEU A 270 -20.03 12.66 20.33
N LEU A 271 -18.94 11.96 20.65
CA LEU A 271 -18.92 10.49 20.63
C LEU A 271 -19.93 9.90 21.62
N ALA A 272 -19.99 10.42 22.84
CA ALA A 272 -20.96 9.95 23.84
C ALA A 272 -22.42 10.13 23.38
N ILE A 273 -22.74 11.24 22.71
CA ILE A 273 -24.08 11.50 22.15
C ILE A 273 -24.37 10.55 20.98
N LEU A 274 -23.41 10.36 20.07
CA LEU A 274 -23.56 9.50 18.90
C LEU A 274 -23.68 8.02 19.27
N GLU A 275 -22.93 7.54 20.25
CA GLU A 275 -23.04 6.18 20.78
C GLU A 275 -24.42 5.90 21.39
N THR A 276 -25.00 6.91 22.06
CA THR A 276 -26.34 6.82 22.66
C THR A 276 -27.45 6.89 21.60
N SER A 277 -27.20 7.58 20.48
CA SER A 277 -28.17 7.85 19.41
C SER A 277 -28.07 6.86 18.23
N ALA A 278 -27.16 5.88 18.31
CA ALA A 278 -26.73 4.98 17.23
C ALA A 278 -27.77 3.94 16.77
N SER A 279 -29.06 4.25 16.90
CA SER A 279 -30.16 3.36 16.54
C SER A 279 -30.84 3.71 15.22
N GLN A 280 -30.81 4.95 14.71
CA GLN A 280 -31.63 5.29 13.52
C GLN A 280 -31.05 6.22 12.44
N ASP A 281 -30.07 7.10 12.67
CA ASP A 281 -29.69 8.10 11.64
C ASP A 281 -28.20 8.51 11.64
N ILE A 282 -27.26 7.56 11.64
CA ILE A 282 -25.82 7.88 11.57
C ILE A 282 -25.42 8.37 10.16
N GLN A 283 -26.12 7.91 9.12
CA GLN A 283 -25.78 8.24 7.72
C GLN A 283 -25.99 9.71 7.36
N SER A 284 -26.91 10.41 8.03
CA SER A 284 -27.20 11.83 7.80
C SER A 284 -26.22 12.77 8.51
N LEU A 285 -25.51 12.28 9.52
CA LEU A 285 -24.52 13.03 10.30
C LEU A 285 -23.08 12.84 9.79
N MET A 286 -22.85 11.85 8.93
CA MET A 286 -21.55 11.62 8.33
C MET A 286 -21.20 12.74 7.34
N ILE A 287 -20.12 13.46 7.62
CA ILE A 287 -19.43 14.24 6.59
C ILE A 287 -18.87 13.22 5.59
N ARG A 288 -19.53 13.09 4.44
CA ARG A 288 -19.09 12.20 3.36
C ARG A 288 -17.86 12.82 2.69
N LEU A 289 -16.68 12.34 3.11
CA LEU A 289 -15.39 12.74 2.55
C LEU A 289 -15.08 12.03 1.21
N ALA A 290 -15.89 11.04 0.81
CA ALA A 290 -15.75 10.31 -0.45
C ALA A 290 -16.43 11.05 -1.62
N PRO A 291 -15.78 11.15 -2.81
CA PRO A 291 -16.37 11.81 -3.95
C PRO A 291 -17.39 10.93 -4.71
N GLY A 292 -18.69 11.13 -4.50
CA GLY A 292 -19.77 10.48 -5.27
C GLY A 292 -20.66 9.54 -4.47
N ASP A 293 -21.81 9.14 -5.05
CA ASP A 293 -22.75 8.17 -4.47
C ASP A 293 -22.17 6.75 -4.54
N PHE A 294 -21.22 6.46 -3.65
CA PHE A 294 -20.74 5.10 -3.43
C PHE A 294 -21.80 4.32 -2.66
N THR A 295 -22.71 3.68 -3.37
CA THR A 295 -23.56 2.63 -2.80
C THR A 295 -22.77 1.33 -2.70
N HIS A 296 -21.69 1.31 -1.92
CA HIS A 296 -21.25 0.05 -1.36
C HIS A 296 -21.97 -0.12 -0.03
N LEU A 297 -23.14 -0.76 -0.09
CA LEU A 297 -23.65 -1.45 1.08
C LEU A 297 -22.52 -2.41 1.49
N PRO A 298 -22.07 -2.44 2.76
CA PRO A 298 -21.36 -3.60 3.23
C PRO A 298 -22.28 -4.78 2.93
N ASP A 299 -21.77 -5.83 2.26
CA ASP A 299 -22.55 -7.05 2.09
C ASP A 299 -23.12 -7.40 3.46
N SER A 300 -24.43 -7.25 3.59
CA SER A 300 -25.17 -7.45 4.84
C SER A 300 -25.33 -8.94 5.14
N ASP A 301 -24.56 -9.80 4.49
CA ASP A 301 -24.53 -11.25 4.70
C ASP A 301 -23.73 -11.66 5.95
N TYR A 302 -23.70 -10.81 6.98
CA TYR A 302 -23.35 -11.25 8.33
C TYR A 302 -24.48 -12.05 9.01
N THR A 303 -25.67 -12.13 8.39
CA THR A 303 -26.83 -12.86 8.92
C THR A 303 -27.10 -14.22 8.28
N ASN A 304 -26.38 -14.64 7.23
CA ASN A 304 -26.64 -15.91 6.52
C ASN A 304 -25.62 -17.03 6.80
N LEU A 305 -24.85 -16.94 7.89
CA LEU A 305 -24.08 -18.08 8.43
C LEU A 305 -24.86 -18.83 9.52
N GLN A 306 -26.17 -18.98 9.36
CA GLN A 306 -26.94 -20.03 10.05
C GLN A 306 -26.88 -21.29 9.20
N GLY A 307 -26.45 -22.37 9.84
CA GLY A 307 -26.01 -23.60 9.18
C GLY A 307 -27.05 -24.25 8.29
N ASP A 308 -26.59 -24.64 7.10
CA ASP A 308 -27.11 -25.86 6.48
C ASP A 308 -26.43 -27.05 7.16
N GLU A 309 -27.15 -27.61 8.15
CA GLU A 309 -27.03 -29.01 8.47
C GLU A 309 -27.46 -29.81 7.24
N GLN A 310 -26.51 -30.34 6.48
CA GLN A 310 -26.73 -31.54 5.68
C GLN A 310 -25.58 -32.52 5.92
N HIS A 311 -25.76 -33.34 6.95
CA HIS A 311 -25.26 -34.70 6.92
C HIS A 311 -26.20 -35.52 6.02
N GLU A 312 -25.67 -36.05 4.93
CA GLU A 312 -25.69 -37.49 4.67
C GLU A 312 -24.70 -37.81 3.53
N ILE A 313 -23.77 -38.72 3.81
CA ILE A 313 -23.09 -39.57 2.82
C ILE A 313 -24.10 -40.68 2.52
N PRO A 314 -24.43 -41.05 1.26
CA PRO A 314 -23.52 -41.15 0.10
C PRO A 314 -23.88 -40.32 -1.13
#